data_AF-A0A971US01-F1
#
_entry.id   AF-A0A971US01-F1
#
_cell.length_a   1.000
_cell.length_b   1.000
_cell.length_c   1.000
_cell.angle_alpha   90.00
_cell.angle_beta   90.00
_cell.angle_gamma   90.00
#
_symmetry.space_group_name_H-M   'P 1'
#
loop_
_entity.id
_entity.type
_entity.pdbx_description
1 polymer ?
#
loop_
_entity_poly.entity_id
_entity_poly.type
_entity_poly.pdbx_seq_one_letter_code
_entity_poly.pdbx_strand_id
1 'polypeptide(L)' 'MKEFDKISIQEMSKEDMLMIIEALEYTGNNTKIEDYINLKNSILKELSSLAESTEEEFLEYLNKSVAGQRAL' A
#
# COMPACT_ATOMS: atom_id res chain seq x y z
N MET A 1 -5.07 -22.40 -15.10
CA MET A 1 -4.71 -21.46 -14.02
C MET A 1 -5.25 -20.11 -14.44
N LYS A 2 -6.03 -19.41 -13.59
CA LYS A 2 -6.34 -18.01 -13.87
C LYS A 2 -5.00 -17.30 -14.02
N GLU A 3 -4.78 -16.69 -15.17
CA GLU A 3 -3.74 -15.68 -15.31
C GLU A 3 -4.05 -14.66 -14.23
N PHE A 4 -3.34 -14.76 -13.10
CA PHE A 4 -3.17 -13.59 -12.26
C PHE A 4 -2.52 -12.61 -13.21
N ASP A 5 -3.29 -11.63 -13.68
CA ASP A 5 -2.76 -10.40 -14.21
C ASP A 5 -1.64 -10.03 -13.25
N LYS A 6 -0.40 -10.25 -13.70
CA LYS A 6 0.76 -9.75 -12.98
C LYS A 6 0.51 -8.26 -12.99
N ILE A 7 -0.02 -7.73 -11.88
CA ILE A 7 0.11 -6.32 -11.56
C ILE A 7 1.61 -6.15 -11.51
N SER A 8 2.19 -5.76 -12.64
CA SER A 8 3.57 -5.39 -12.70
C SER A 8 3.65 -4.19 -11.77
N ILE A 9 4.31 -4.34 -10.62
CA ILE A 9 4.59 -3.24 -9.70
C ILE A 9 5.26 -2.05 -10.44
N GLN A 10 5.78 -2.27 -11.66
CA GLN A 10 6.29 -1.24 -12.55
C GLN A 10 5.22 -0.27 -13.12
N GLU A 11 3.92 -0.52 -12.94
CA GLU A 11 2.85 0.33 -13.50
C GLU A 11 2.07 1.15 -12.46
N MET A 12 2.16 0.82 -11.17
CA MET A 12 1.45 1.56 -10.12
C MET A 12 2.36 2.64 -9.52
N SER A 13 1.87 3.88 -9.44
CA SER A 13 2.63 4.96 -8.81
C SER A 13 2.72 4.76 -7.29
N LYS A 14 3.71 5.38 -6.64
CA LYS A 14 3.83 5.33 -5.17
C LYS A 14 2.62 5.94 -4.50
N GLU A 15 2.08 6.98 -5.12
CA GLU A 15 0.88 7.69 -4.70
C GLU A 15 -0.34 6.75 -4.71
N ASP A 16 -0.53 5.96 -5.77
CA ASP A 16 -1.63 5.01 -5.86
C ASP A 16 -1.48 3.86 -4.85
N MET A 17 -0.27 3.35 -4.65
CA MET A 17 -0.01 2.33 -3.62
C MET A 17 -0.35 2.86 -2.23
N LEU A 18 0.10 4.08 -1.90
CA LEU A 18 -0.19 4.70 -0.61
C LEU A 18 -1.69 4.93 -0.45
N MET A 19 -2.36 5.43 -1.49
CA MET A 19 -3.81 5.65 -1.50
C MET A 19 -4.58 4.37 -1.22
N ILE A 20 -4.19 3.25 -1.82
CA ILE A 20 -4.84 1.94 -1.58
C ILE A 20 -4.68 1.52 -0.12
N ILE A 21 -3.46 1.63 0.43
CA ILE A 21 -3.18 1.26 1.83
C ILE A 21 -4.03 2.12 2.78
N GLU A 22 -4.07 3.45 2.56
CA GLU A 22 -4.86 4.39 3.36
C GLU A 22 -6.37 4.13 3.23
N ALA A 23 -6.85 3.83 2.02
CA ALA A 23 -8.27 3.56 1.77
C ALA A 23 -8.74 2.28 2.47
N LEU A 24 -7.92 1.23 2.47
CA LEU A 24 -8.23 -0.01 3.18
C LEU A 24 -8.27 0.21 4.70
N GLU A 25 -7.29 0.94 5.24
CA GLU A 25 -7.26 1.30 6.66
C GLU A 25 -8.47 2.15 7.05
N TYR A 26 -8.76 3.20 6.30
CA TYR A 26 -9.92 4.06 6.51
C TYR A 26 -11.22 3.25 6.47
N THR A 27 -11.39 2.39 5.47
CA THR A 27 -12.60 1.58 5.31
C THR A 27 -12.77 0.60 6.45
N GLY A 28 -11.71 -0.13 6.83
CA GLY A 28 -11.74 -1.07 7.95
C GLY A 28 -12.11 -0.37 9.26
N ASN A 29 -11.49 0.77 9.55
CA ASN A 29 -11.76 1.55 10.76
C ASN A 29 -13.20 2.11 10.81
N ASN A 30 -13.76 2.57 9.69
CA ASN A 30 -15.09 3.18 9.66
C ASN A 30 -16.22 2.16 9.55
N THR A 31 -16.01 1.05 8.84
CA THR A 31 -17.01 -0.01 8.68
C THR A 31 -16.95 -1.06 9.77
N LYS A 32 -15.83 -1.14 10.50
CA LYS A 32 -15.51 -2.19 11.49
C LYS A 32 -15.44 -3.59 10.89
N ILE A 33 -15.16 -3.67 9.58
CA ILE A 33 -14.94 -4.93 8.87
C ILE A 33 -13.43 -5.20 8.87
N GLU A 34 -13.00 -6.15 9.69
CA GLU A 34 -11.59 -6.50 9.90
C GLU A 34 -10.90 -6.98 8.62
N ASP A 35 -11.64 -7.55 7.67
CA ASP A 35 -11.10 -8.07 6.41
C ASP A 35 -10.35 -7.00 5.59
N TYR A 36 -10.76 -5.72 5.68
CA TYR A 36 -10.02 -4.63 5.03
C TYR A 36 -8.68 -4.36 5.71
N ILE A 37 -8.61 -4.45 7.05
CA ILE A 37 -7.37 -4.30 7.80
C ILE A 37 -6.43 -5.48 7.52
N ASN A 38 -6.98 -6.70 7.48
CA ASN A 38 -6.23 -7.90 7.13
C ASN A 38 -5.66 -7.82 5.70
N LEU A 39 -6.45 -7.31 4.75
CA LEU A 39 -5.99 -7.12 3.38
C LEU A 39 -4.90 -6.04 3.31
N LYS A 40 -5.06 -4.90 3.99
CA LYS A 40 -4.03 -3.85 4.10
C LYS A 40 -2.71 -4.42 4.63
N ASN A 41 -2.76 -5.16 5.74
CA ASN A 41 -1.58 -5.76 6.36
C ASN A 41 -0.92 -6.78 5.44
N SER A 42 -1.70 -7.60 4.72
CA SER A 42 -1.17 -8.59 3.77
C SER A 42 -0.45 -7.91 2.60
N ILE A 43 -1.06 -6.89 2.00
CA ILE A 43 -0.47 -6.11 0.91
C ILE A 43 0.82 -5.43 1.37
N LEU A 44 0.79 -4.73 2.51
CA LEU A 44 1.95 -4.02 3.03
C LEU A 44 3.14 -4.96 3.26
N LYS A 45 2.88 -6.12 3.87
CA LYS A 45 3.90 -7.14 4.12
C LYS A 45 4.50 -7.71 2.83
N GLU A 46 3.67 -8.01 1.83
CA GLU A 46 4.15 -8.52 0.55
C GLU A 46 5.01 -7.48 -0.17
N LEU A 47 4.57 -6.23 -0.22
CA LEU A 47 5.29 -5.14 -0.89
C LEU A 47 6.60 -4.79 -0.19
N SER A 48 6.61 -4.72 1.14
CA SER A 48 7.85 -4.47 1.90
C SER A 48 8.83 -5.63 1.72
N SER A 49 8.34 -6.88 1.69
CA SER A 49 9.18 -8.05 1.41
C SER A 49 9.78 -8.02 0.00
N LEU A 50 9.01 -7.59 -1.01
CA LEU A 50 9.52 -7.44 -2.38
C LEU A 50 10.54 -6.30 -2.51
N ALA A 51 10.41 -5.27 -1.68
CA ALA A 51 11.35 -4.16 -1.60
C ALA A 51 12.56 -4.42 -0.68
N GLU A 52 12.67 -5.62 -0.10
CA GLU A 52 13.71 -5.98 0.86
C GLU A 52 13.80 -5.01 2.05
N SER A 53 12.66 -4.48 2.51
CA SER A 53 12.58 -3.52 3.61
C SER A 53 11.62 -3.99 4.71
N THR A 54 11.66 -3.30 5.86
CA THR A 54 10.59 -3.42 6.85
C THR A 54 9.31 -2.72 6.35
N GLU A 55 8.17 -3.06 6.95
CA GLU A 55 6.89 -2.41 6.66
C GLU A 55 6.93 -0.91 6.99
N GLU A 56 7.61 -0.52 8.07
CA GLU A 56 7.77 0.88 8.50
C GLU A 56 8.63 1.66 7.50
N GLU A 57 9.80 1.14 7.12
CA GLU A 57 10.65 1.77 6.11
C GLU A 57 9.94 1.89 4.76
N PHE A 58 9.14 0.89 4.39
CA PHE A 58 8.36 0.92 3.15
C PHE A 58 7.29 2.02 3.19
N LEU A 59 6.54 2.12 4.28
CA LEU A 59 5.56 3.19 4.47
C LEU A 59 6.22 4.57 4.47
N GLU A 60 7.38 4.71 5.11
CA GLU A 60 8.13 5.97 5.11
C GLU A 60 8.58 6.33 3.69
N TYR A 61 9.06 5.35 2.91
CA TYR A 61 9.42 5.53 1.51
C TYR A 61 8.24 6.02 0.65
N LEU A 62 7.06 5.43 0.83
CA LEU A 62 5.84 5.87 0.15
C LEU A 62 5.46 7.31 0.55
N ASN A 63 5.50 7.63 1.84
CA ASN A 63 5.14 8.95 2.37
C ASN A 63 6.10 10.07 1.96
N LYS A 64 7.41 9.81 1.91
CA LYS A 64 8.44 10.78 1.48
C LYS A 64 8.22 11.25 0.04
N SER A 65 7.63 10.42 -0.82
CA SER A 65 7.25 10.80 -2.20
C SER A 65 6.17 11.87 -2.22
N VAL A 66 5.16 11.74 -1.34
CA VAL A 66 3.95 12.57 -1.35
C VAL A 66 4.14 13.90 -0.63
N ALA A 67 4.95 13.93 0.43
CA ALA A 67 5.23 15.15 1.18
C ALA A 67 5.92 16.25 0.34
N GLY A 68 6.74 15.86 -0.65
CA GLY A 68 7.39 16.80 -1.56
C GLY A 68 6.45 17.44 -2.58
N GLN A 69 5.30 16.83 -2.88
CA GLN A 69 4.32 17.33 -3.86
C GLN A 69 3.20 18.15 -3.21
N ARG A 70 2.86 17.89 -1.93
CA ARG A 70 1.83 18.65 -1.18
C ARG A 70 2.32 20.02 -0.67
N ALA A 71 3.62 20.30 -0.80
CA ALA A 71 4.24 21.55 -0.36
C ALA A 71 4.39 22.61 -1.48
N LEU A 72 3.80 22.36 -2.65
CA LEU A 72 3.68 23.29 -3.79
C LEU A 72 2.21 23.66 -4.01
#